data_AF-T0ZUW7-F1
#
_entry.id   AF-T0ZUW7-F1
#
_cell.length_a   1.000
_cell.length_b   1.000
_cell.length_c   1.000
_cell.angle_alpha   90.00
_cell.angle_beta   90.00
_cell.angle_gamma   90.00
#
_symmetry.space_group_name_H-M   'P 1'
#
loop_
_entity.id
_entity.type
_entity.pdbx_description
1 polymer ?
#
loop_
_entity_poly.entity_id
_entity_poly.type
_entity_poly.pdbx_seq_one_letter_code
_entity_poly.pdbx_strand_id
1 'polypeptide(L)'
;MSAVNKKLPGAMELELEDFYTRGVFVGKKGKSESGAKKKYALLSESGRIKIKGFELVRRDWSNVARETQKRVLEAILKEGSKEKALDIVKDTVKMLKEGRAELKDLVIYTQLRKAIDKYDNTSPELEAAKKAIAGNVKR
;
A
#
# COMPACT_ATOMS: atom_id res chain seq x y z
N MET A 1 22.64 -16.28 17.80
CA MET A 1 23.19 -15.93 16.46
C MET A 1 24.59 -16.46 16.20
N SER A 2 25.58 -16.30 17.10
CA SER A 2 26.95 -16.72 16.79
C SER A 2 27.12 -18.22 16.50
N ALA A 3 26.33 -19.10 17.13
CA ALA A 3 26.37 -20.54 16.85
C ALA A 3 25.88 -20.92 15.44
N VAL A 4 24.97 -20.13 14.85
CA VAL A 4 24.47 -20.35 13.48
C VAL A 4 25.48 -19.80 12.48
N ASN A 5 25.99 -18.58 12.70
CA ASN A 5 26.97 -17.95 11.80
C ASN A 5 28.27 -18.75 11.69
N LYS A 6 28.70 -19.42 12.77
CA LYS A 6 29.85 -20.34 12.74
C LYS A 6 29.70 -21.55 11.81
N LYS A 7 28.46 -21.91 11.43
CA LYS A 7 28.16 -23.04 10.53
C LYS A 7 27.89 -22.59 9.09
N LEU A 8 27.82 -21.28 8.84
CA LEU A 8 27.55 -20.76 7.51
C LEU A 8 28.86 -20.69 6.71
N PRO A 9 28.84 -21.06 5.41
CA PRO A 9 30.06 -21.10 4.60
C PRO A 9 30.51 -19.70 4.15
N GLY A 10 31.82 -19.52 4.05
CA GLY A 10 32.43 -18.32 3.47
C GLY A 10 32.04 -17.04 4.20
N ALA A 11 31.51 -16.07 3.45
CA ALA A 11 31.10 -14.75 3.94
C ALA A 11 29.60 -14.65 4.30
N MET A 12 28.90 -15.78 4.46
CA MET A 12 27.48 -15.78 4.79
C MET A 12 27.27 -15.46 6.28
N GLU A 13 26.44 -14.46 6.56
CA GLU A 13 26.10 -14.04 7.92
C GLU A 13 24.59 -13.92 8.11
N LEU A 14 24.09 -14.39 9.25
CA LEU A 14 22.73 -14.14 9.72
C LEU A 14 22.75 -13.04 10.78
N GLU A 15 22.01 -11.98 10.53
CA GLU A 15 21.83 -10.86 11.45
C GLU A 15 20.40 -10.81 11.98
N LEU A 16 20.26 -10.29 13.20
CA LEU A 16 18.95 -9.96 13.77
C LEU A 16 18.51 -8.63 13.21
N GLU A 17 17.44 -8.64 12.41
CA GLU A 17 16.91 -7.37 11.89
C GLU A 17 16.10 -6.62 12.95
N ASP A 18 15.10 -7.26 13.56
CA ASP A 18 14.20 -6.61 14.54
C ASP A 18 13.33 -7.64 15.28
N PHE A 19 12.64 -7.20 16.34
CA PHE A 19 11.59 -7.94 17.02
C PHE A 19 10.21 -7.31 16.77
N TYR A 20 9.23 -8.16 16.45
CA TYR A 20 7.88 -7.72 16.11
C TYR A 20 6.85 -8.36 17.04
N THR A 21 5.99 -7.53 17.62
CA THR A 21 4.96 -7.95 18.59
C THR A 21 3.72 -8.48 17.91
N ARG A 22 3.38 -7.95 16.73
CA ARG A 22 2.24 -8.38 15.91
C ARG A 22 2.56 -8.28 14.42
N GLY A 23 1.93 -9.14 13.63
CA GLY A 23 2.11 -9.17 12.18
C GLY A 23 0.86 -9.61 11.44
N VAL A 24 0.66 -9.02 10.26
CA VAL A 24 -0.37 -9.41 9.30
C VAL A 24 0.32 -9.95 8.05
N PHE A 25 -0.02 -11.18 7.68
CA PHE A 25 0.40 -11.83 6.45
C PHE A 25 -0.85 -12.11 5.62
N VAL A 26 -0.83 -11.73 4.34
CA VAL A 26 -2.00 -11.88 3.47
C VAL A 26 -1.84 -13.13 2.62
N GLY A 27 -2.92 -13.90 2.47
CA GLY A 27 -2.93 -15.08 1.59
C GLY A 27 -2.81 -14.73 0.10
N LYS A 28 -2.40 -15.69 -0.72
CA LYS A 28 -2.48 -15.56 -2.18
C LYS A 28 -3.93 -15.48 -2.62
N LYS A 29 -4.17 -14.70 -3.67
CA LYS A 29 -5.49 -14.62 -4.33
C LYS A 29 -5.90 -16.04 -4.79
N GLY A 30 -7.01 -16.56 -4.26
CA GLY A 30 -7.56 -17.88 -4.62
C GLY A 30 -6.96 -19.10 -3.91
N LYS A 31 -5.98 -18.95 -3.01
CA LYS A 31 -5.44 -20.06 -2.19
C LYS A 31 -5.17 -19.58 -0.77
N SER A 32 -6.02 -20.00 0.18
CA SER A 32 -5.94 -19.63 1.60
C SER A 32 -4.74 -20.24 2.33
N GLU A 33 -4.23 -21.39 1.86
CA GLU A 33 -3.16 -22.12 2.54
C GLU A 33 -1.74 -21.56 2.28
N SER A 34 -1.60 -20.61 1.36
CA SER A 34 -0.28 -20.07 1.00
C SER A 34 -0.23 -18.55 1.06
N GLY A 35 0.76 -18.01 1.76
CA GLY A 35 0.98 -16.56 1.88
C GLY A 35 1.39 -15.91 0.56
N ALA A 36 0.90 -14.69 0.32
CA ALA A 36 1.37 -13.84 -0.76
C ALA A 36 2.82 -13.41 -0.50
N LYS A 37 3.71 -13.73 -1.45
CA LYS A 37 5.12 -13.36 -1.35
C LYS A 37 5.22 -11.84 -1.24
N LYS A 38 6.04 -11.35 -0.29
CA LYS A 38 6.33 -9.92 -0.04
C LYS A 38 5.14 -9.05 0.42
N LYS A 39 3.99 -9.61 0.81
CA LYS A 39 2.85 -8.83 1.32
C LYS A 39 2.67 -9.06 2.83
N TYR A 40 3.20 -8.15 3.64
CA TYR A 40 3.11 -8.23 5.11
C TYR A 40 3.23 -6.85 5.78
N ALA A 41 2.66 -6.74 6.97
CA ALA A 41 2.76 -5.57 7.83
C ALA A 41 3.08 -6.02 9.26
N LEU A 42 4.08 -5.41 9.90
CA LEU A 42 4.60 -5.83 11.20
C LEU A 42 4.69 -4.64 12.15
N LEU A 43 4.41 -4.84 13.43
CA LEU A 43 4.58 -3.87 14.50
C LEU A 43 5.83 -4.22 15.31
N SER A 44 6.86 -3.37 15.26
CA SER A 44 8.07 -3.55 16.07
C SER A 44 7.79 -3.28 17.55
N GLU A 45 8.65 -3.76 18.45
CA GLU A 45 8.60 -3.39 19.88
C GLU A 45 8.69 -1.87 20.10
N SER A 46 9.40 -1.14 19.23
CA SER A 46 9.48 0.33 19.29
C SER A 46 8.21 1.05 18.81
N GLY A 47 7.12 0.34 18.52
CA GLY A 47 5.86 0.91 18.00
C GLY A 47 5.85 1.33 16.53
N ARG A 48 6.95 1.08 15.78
CA ARG A 48 7.02 1.36 14.34
C ARG A 48 6.32 0.27 13.54
N ILE A 49 5.57 0.67 12.51
CA ILE A 49 4.91 -0.26 11.59
C ILE A 49 5.73 -0.38 10.31
N LYS A 50 6.19 -1.60 10.01
CA LYS A 50 6.89 -1.95 8.76
C LYS A 50 5.89 -2.55 7.78
N ILE A 51 5.74 -1.94 6.61
CA ILE A 51 4.76 -2.36 5.58
C ILE A 51 5.51 -2.73 4.30
N LYS A 52 5.22 -3.91 3.75
CA LYS A 52 5.79 -4.40 2.48
C LYS A 52 4.71 -4.97 1.58
N GLY A 53 4.77 -4.61 0.29
CA GLY A 53 3.89 -5.14 -0.77
C GLY A 53 2.42 -4.73 -0.71
N PHE A 54 2.05 -3.84 0.21
CA PHE A 54 0.72 -3.24 0.27
C PHE A 54 0.58 -2.03 -0.64
N GLU A 55 -0.67 -1.69 -0.97
CA GLU A 55 -1.05 -0.57 -1.84
C GLU A 55 -0.60 0.79 -1.27
N LEU A 56 -0.47 0.91 0.06
CA LEU A 56 -0.04 2.11 0.77
C LEU A 56 1.28 2.71 0.25
N VAL A 57 2.21 1.85 -0.20
CA VAL A 57 3.53 2.27 -0.67
C VAL A 57 3.54 2.60 -2.17
N ARG A 58 2.43 2.38 -2.87
CA ARG A 58 2.31 2.71 -4.29
C ARG A 58 1.91 4.18 -4.44
N ARG A 59 2.51 4.82 -5.46
CA ARG A 59 2.35 6.26 -5.74
C ARG A 59 1.12 6.56 -6.61
N ASP A 60 0.60 5.54 -7.28
CA ASP A 60 -0.52 5.59 -8.21
C ASP A 60 -1.87 5.34 -7.54
N TRP A 61 -1.97 5.58 -6.23
CA TRP A 61 -3.20 5.47 -5.45
C TRP A 61 -3.55 6.82 -4.84
N SER A 62 -4.86 7.08 -4.72
CA SER A 62 -5.37 8.28 -4.08
C SER A 62 -4.99 8.33 -2.60
N ASN A 63 -4.88 9.54 -2.05
CA ASN A 63 -4.51 9.73 -0.65
C ASN A 63 -5.54 9.08 0.29
N VAL A 64 -6.84 9.17 -0.03
CA VAL A 64 -7.90 8.53 0.74
C VAL A 64 -7.70 7.01 0.85
N ALA A 65 -7.32 6.33 -0.24
CA ALA A 65 -7.10 4.89 -0.22
C ALA A 65 -5.88 4.51 0.63
N ARG A 66 -4.81 5.30 0.52
CA ARG A 66 -3.59 5.13 1.32
C ARG A 66 -3.89 5.31 2.81
N GLU A 67 -4.52 6.41 3.20
CA GLU A 67 -4.80 6.71 4.60
C GLU A 67 -5.79 5.70 5.21
N THR A 68 -6.83 5.30 4.48
CA THR A 68 -7.75 4.25 4.94
C THR A 68 -7.03 2.93 5.18
N GLN A 69 -6.14 2.49 4.27
CA GLN A 69 -5.38 1.26 4.49
C GLN A 69 -4.42 1.37 5.69
N LYS A 70 -3.77 2.52 5.86
CA LYS A 70 -2.91 2.78 7.03
C LYS A 70 -3.69 2.65 8.33
N ARG A 71 -4.83 3.33 8.45
CA ARG A 71 -5.70 3.30 9.64
C ARG A 71 -6.20 1.88 9.94
N VAL A 72 -6.54 1.10 8.92
CA VAL A 72 -6.92 -0.32 9.06
C VAL A 72 -5.77 -1.14 9.63
N LEU A 73 -4.56 -1.00 9.07
CA LEU A 73 -3.38 -1.71 9.56
C LEU A 73 -3.03 -1.29 10.99
N GLU A 74 -3.19 -0.02 11.35
CA GLU A 74 -2.99 0.47 12.71
C GLU A 74 -4.01 -0.11 13.69
N ALA A 75 -5.30 -0.16 13.33
CA ALA A 75 -6.33 -0.78 14.17
C ALA A 75 -6.03 -2.26 14.44
N ILE A 76 -5.58 -3.00 13.42
CA ILE A 76 -5.25 -4.42 13.58
C ILE A 76 -3.95 -4.60 14.37
N LEU A 77 -2.89 -3.87 14.02
CA LEU A 77 -1.57 -4.09 14.60
C LEU A 77 -1.46 -3.48 16.00
N LYS A 78 -1.85 -2.23 16.20
CA LYS A 78 -1.73 -1.56 17.50
C LYS A 78 -2.83 -2.01 18.46
N GLU A 79 -4.07 -2.06 17.99
CA GLU A 79 -5.23 -2.28 18.88
C GLU A 79 -5.75 -3.71 18.86
N GLY A 80 -5.46 -4.49 17.82
CA GLY A 80 -5.94 -5.88 17.71
C GLY A 80 -7.43 -5.97 17.39
N SER A 81 -8.07 -4.88 16.98
CA SER A 81 -9.52 -4.83 16.73
C SER A 81 -9.85 -4.96 15.24
N LYS A 82 -10.50 -6.08 14.90
CA LYS A 82 -11.06 -6.29 13.56
C LYS A 82 -12.33 -5.46 13.33
N GLU A 83 -13.07 -5.18 14.40
CA GLU A 83 -14.30 -4.38 14.40
C GLU A 83 -13.96 -2.94 14.00
N LYS A 84 -12.97 -2.35 14.68
CA LYS A 84 -12.51 -0.99 14.36
C LYS A 84 -11.98 -0.89 12.92
N ALA A 85 -11.26 -1.91 12.46
CA ALA A 85 -10.80 -1.98 11.08
C ALA A 85 -11.96 -1.98 10.08
N LEU A 86 -13.03 -2.74 10.36
CA LEU A 86 -14.24 -2.76 9.53
C LEU A 86 -14.97 -1.41 9.53
N ASP A 87 -15.07 -0.77 10.69
CA ASP A 87 -15.76 0.53 10.82
C ASP A 87 -15.02 1.63 10.05
N ILE A 88 -13.68 1.67 10.11
CA ILE A 88 -12.87 2.59 9.30
C ILE A 88 -13.18 2.46 7.80
N VAL A 89 -13.34 1.24 7.30
CA VAL A 89 -13.67 1.00 5.89
C VAL A 89 -15.09 1.47 5.58
N LYS A 90 -16.07 1.12 6.42
CA LYS A 90 -17.47 1.54 6.24
C LYS A 90 -17.61 3.06 6.23
N ASP A 91 -16.96 3.73 7.17
CA ASP A 91 -16.98 5.20 7.28
C ASP A 91 -16.34 5.85 6.06
N THR A 92 -15.22 5.30 5.58
CA THR A 92 -14.57 5.79 4.36
C THR A 92 -15.52 5.67 3.16
N VAL A 93 -16.15 4.52 2.99
CA VAL A 93 -17.09 4.28 1.88
C VAL A 93 -18.30 5.22 1.97
N LYS A 94 -18.86 5.40 3.17
CA LYS A 94 -19.98 6.31 3.41
C LYS A 94 -19.59 7.75 3.06
N MET A 95 -18.46 8.24 3.57
CA MET A 95 -17.94 9.58 3.31
C MET A 95 -17.70 9.84 1.81
N LEU A 96 -17.18 8.84 1.08
CA LEU A 96 -17.03 8.92 -0.38
C LEU A 96 -18.37 8.99 -1.12
N LYS A 97 -19.35 8.15 -0.74
CA LYS A 97 -20.69 8.14 -1.36
C LYS A 97 -21.46 9.43 -1.12
N GLU A 98 -21.26 10.05 0.04
CA GLU A 98 -21.89 11.31 0.41
C GLU A 98 -21.17 12.53 -0.20
N GLY A 99 -20.07 12.33 -0.95
CA GLY A 99 -19.30 13.43 -1.55
C GLY A 99 -18.60 14.32 -0.52
N ARG A 100 -18.39 13.84 0.71
CA ARG A 100 -17.73 14.59 1.80
C ARG A 100 -16.20 14.54 1.74
N ALA A 101 -15.63 13.76 0.84
CA ALA A 101 -14.19 13.67 0.66
C ALA A 101 -13.64 14.94 -0.02
N GLU A 102 -12.52 15.45 0.49
CA GLU A 102 -11.84 16.57 -0.17
C GLU A 102 -11.25 16.14 -1.51
N LEU A 103 -11.38 17.00 -2.53
CA LEU A 103 -10.87 16.71 -3.88
C LEU A 103 -9.38 16.38 -3.87
N LYS A 104 -8.58 17.07 -3.05
CA LYS A 104 -7.13 16.85 -2.91
C LYS A 104 -6.78 15.40 -2.53
N ASP A 105 -7.66 14.74 -1.76
CA ASP A 105 -7.45 13.37 -1.29
C ASP A 105 -7.89 12.32 -2.30
N LEU A 106 -8.65 12.74 -3.31
CA LEU A 106 -9.11 11.92 -4.43
C LEU A 106 -8.15 11.95 -5.62
N VAL A 107 -7.19 12.88 -5.65
CA VAL A 107 -6.21 13.00 -6.74
C VAL A 107 -5.34 11.73 -6.82
N ILE A 108 -5.18 11.24 -8.05
CA ILE A 108 -4.28 10.13 -8.38
C ILE A 108 -3.16 10.67 -9.25
N TYR A 109 -1.92 10.46 -8.82
CA TYR A 109 -0.73 10.88 -9.56
C TYR A 109 -0.17 9.70 -10.36
N THR A 110 -0.15 9.85 -11.68
CA THR A 110 0.45 8.86 -12.59
C THR A 110 1.36 9.56 -13.59
N GLN A 111 2.34 8.82 -14.12
CA GLN A 111 3.27 9.33 -15.10
C GLN A 111 3.17 8.51 -16.38
N LEU A 112 2.90 9.19 -17.50
CA LEU A 112 3.01 8.59 -18.82
C LEU A 112 4.49 8.31 -19.13
N ARG A 113 4.79 7.08 -19.54
CA ARG A 113 6.14 6.60 -19.87
C ARG A 113 6.46 6.69 -21.36
N LYS A 114 5.44 6.83 -22.20
CA LYS A 114 5.57 7.02 -23.65
C LYS A 114 4.95 8.36 -24.03
N ALA A 115 5.21 8.79 -25.27
CA ALA A 115 4.45 9.88 -25.86
C ALA A 115 2.97 9.46 -26.06
N ILE A 116 2.06 10.42 -26.03
CA ILE A 116 0.60 10.18 -26.00
C ILE A 116 0.12 9.40 -27.24
N ASP A 117 0.75 9.64 -28.38
CA ASP A 117 0.53 8.97 -29.67
C ASP A 117 1.06 7.53 -29.73
N LYS A 118 1.93 7.13 -28.80
CA LYS A 118 2.57 5.80 -28.77
C LYS A 118 1.89 4.82 -27.81
N TYR A 119 0.71 5.16 -27.33
CA TYR A 119 -0.10 4.28 -26.49
C TYR A 119 -1.13 3.56 -27.35
N ASP A 120 -1.10 2.23 -27.30
CA ASP A 120 -2.04 1.38 -28.02
C ASP A 120 -3.42 1.31 -27.31
N ASN A 121 -3.42 1.49 -25.99
CA ASN A 121 -4.62 1.38 -25.15
C ASN A 121 -5.03 2.72 -24.56
N THR A 122 -6.35 2.96 -24.54
CA THR A 122 -6.94 4.12 -23.87
C THR A 122 -6.98 3.90 -22.36
N SER A 123 -6.34 4.77 -21.60
CA SER A 123 -6.37 4.78 -20.14
C SER A 123 -6.84 6.12 -19.58
N PRO A 124 -7.37 6.16 -18.34
CA PRO A 124 -7.85 7.40 -17.73
C PRO A 124 -6.79 8.51 -17.72
N GLU A 125 -5.54 8.17 -17.43
CA GLU A 125 -4.43 9.11 -17.43
C GLU A 125 -4.08 9.62 -18.84
N LEU A 126 -4.20 8.78 -19.87
CA LEU A 126 -3.99 9.18 -21.25
C LEU A 126 -5.06 10.17 -21.70
N GLU A 127 -6.32 9.87 -21.40
CA GLU A 127 -7.45 10.75 -21.74
C GLU A 127 -7.41 12.07 -20.96
N ALA A 128 -7.01 12.04 -19.69
CA ALA A 128 -6.78 13.26 -18.91
C ALA A 128 -5.69 14.13 -19.56
N ALA A 129 -4.58 13.53 -20.01
CA ALA A 129 -3.50 14.25 -20.69
C ALA A 129 -3.96 14.84 -22.04
N LYS A 130 -4.71 14.08 -22.85
CA LYS A 130 -5.28 14.59 -24.12
C LYS A 130 -6.22 15.77 -23.87
N LYS A 131 -7.12 15.66 -22.88
CA LYS A 131 -8.03 16.75 -22.50
C LYS A 131 -7.28 17.99 -22.01
N ALA A 132 -6.21 17.82 -21.22
CA ALA A 132 -5.38 18.92 -20.76
C ALA A 132 -4.71 19.67 -21.93
N ILE A 133 -4.17 18.92 -22.91
CA ILE A 133 -3.57 19.50 -24.12
C ILE A 133 -4.61 20.24 -24.96
N ALA A 134 -5.78 19.63 -25.20
CA ALA A 134 -6.87 20.27 -25.92
C ALA A 134 -7.38 21.54 -25.22
N GLY A 135 -7.34 21.57 -23.88
CA GLY A 135 -7.70 22.71 -23.05
C GLY A 135 -6.61 23.78 -22.90
N ASN A 136 -5.49 23.71 -23.64
CA ASN A 136 -4.35 24.63 -23.52
C ASN A 136 -3.74 24.73 -22.11
N VAL A 137 -3.92 23.70 -21.28
CA VAL A 137 -3.25 23.62 -19.98
C VAL A 137 -1.79 23.29 -20.23
N LYS A 138 -0.93 24.31 -20.20
CA LYS A 138 0.52 24.16 -20.35
C LYS A 138 1.11 23.47 -19.11
N ARG A 139 2.23 22.76 -19.34
CA ARG A 139 3.05 22.10 -18.32
C ARG A 139 3.56 23.09 -17.27
#